data_AF-C3JBZ9-F1
#
_entry.id   AF-C3JBZ9-F1
#
_cell.length_a   1.000
_cell.length_b   1.000
_cell.length_c   1.000
_cell.angle_alpha   90.00
_cell.angle_beta   90.00
_cell.angle_gamma   90.00
#
_symmetry.space_group_name_H-M   'P 1'
#
loop_
_entity.id
_entity.type
_entity.pdbx_description
1 polymer ?
#
loop_
_entity_poly.entity_id
_entity_poly.type
_entity_poly.pdbx_seq_one_letter_code
_entity_poly.pdbx_strand_id
1 'polypeptide(L)'
;MQKKEIRSVRILGSGTSTGVPEVGCYCSTCLSTDPADNRTRTSVLLETNEGKKILLDCSPDFRQQAILAEIDELDAIVLSHEHYDHIAGLDDLRTIAWARDLPIYAENRVLEAIRYRLHYYFGKTPYLGTPRLKLREISLAPFEVEGLTFEPIRVFHGRLPITGFRIGDFAFITDLKTIPDEEVEKLRGVDTLLVNGLRFTKPHPTHQTIEEAIALSKEVQARNTFIIHLSHHAPRAVDLAQTLPEGVFASYDGLRLERINGRLEIHNKTNFRASLAPHLPYKFKDCHSIPYAEAYALQKELFQTAIEQKQRGEAPKNTLLFCEHEPVFTLGKHGKESNLLLPEEALHAKGISLHHIDRGGDITYHGPGQITGYPIFDLEQFGMGIKQYIYTLEQCIIDVLRVNGIHGKRLEGATGVWIEPNTPRARKICAIGVHSSRYVTLHGFALNVFTDLSYFSWINPCGFTNKGVTSIAQEMGKPTTMELVKQQVEEAFHRHFFQAYKQKHDKASIEI
;
A
#
# COMPACT_ATOMS: atom_id res chain seq x y z
N MET A 1 -29.39 -3.68 -8.04
CA MET A 1 -27.97 -3.91 -7.70
C MET A 1 -27.26 -4.35 -8.96
N GLN A 2 -26.10 -3.77 -9.26
CA GLN A 2 -25.26 -4.23 -10.36
C GLN A 2 -24.81 -5.67 -10.06
N LYS A 3 -24.72 -6.53 -11.08
CA LYS A 3 -24.18 -7.89 -10.91
C LYS A 3 -22.69 -7.74 -10.53
N LYS A 4 -22.26 -8.42 -9.46
CA LYS A 4 -20.84 -8.47 -9.10
C LYS A 4 -20.10 -9.28 -10.16
N GLU A 5 -18.98 -8.76 -10.62
CA GLU A 5 -18.18 -9.37 -11.66
C GLU A 5 -16.69 -9.04 -11.47
N ILE A 6 -15.84 -9.77 -12.18
CA ILE A 6 -14.40 -9.50 -12.23
C ILE A 6 -14.19 -8.21 -13.00
N ARG A 7 -13.69 -7.16 -12.35
CA ARG A 7 -13.26 -5.91 -12.99
C ARG A 7 -11.89 -6.08 -13.63
N SER A 8 -10.95 -6.72 -12.93
CA SER A 8 -9.61 -6.94 -13.48
C SER A 8 -8.97 -8.24 -12.99
N VAL A 9 -8.07 -8.78 -13.80
CA VAL A 9 -7.23 -9.94 -13.51
C VAL A 9 -5.79 -9.50 -13.68
N ARG A 10 -4.94 -9.73 -12.68
CA ARG A 10 -3.50 -9.45 -12.76
C ARG A 10 -2.73 -10.75 -12.54
N ILE A 11 -1.91 -11.13 -13.51
CA ILE A 11 -0.99 -12.26 -13.38
C ILE A 11 0.19 -11.75 -12.57
N LEU A 12 0.28 -12.18 -11.30
CA LEU A 12 1.37 -11.78 -10.42
C LEU A 12 2.65 -12.56 -10.73
N GLY A 13 2.48 -13.87 -10.99
CA GLY A 13 3.52 -14.76 -11.45
C GLY A 13 3.02 -15.68 -12.55
N SER A 14 3.86 -15.90 -13.55
CA SER A 14 3.57 -16.69 -14.75
C SER A 14 4.42 -17.95 -14.89
N GLY A 15 5.31 -18.19 -13.92
CA GLY A 15 6.33 -19.23 -13.96
C GLY A 15 5.91 -20.53 -13.29
N THR A 16 6.65 -21.58 -13.64
CA THR A 16 6.58 -22.90 -12.98
C THR A 16 7.10 -22.86 -11.53
N SER A 17 7.06 -24.01 -10.84
CA SER A 17 7.48 -24.17 -9.44
C SER A 17 8.89 -23.66 -9.11
N THR A 18 9.81 -23.71 -10.09
CA THR A 18 11.20 -23.24 -9.96
C THR A 18 11.39 -21.76 -10.32
N GLY A 19 10.37 -21.11 -10.90
CA GLY A 19 10.49 -19.81 -11.54
C GLY A 19 11.37 -19.84 -12.80
N VAL A 20 11.52 -18.68 -13.43
CA VAL A 20 12.47 -18.41 -14.52
C VAL A 20 13.14 -17.05 -14.25
N PRO A 21 14.47 -16.96 -14.16
CA PRO A 21 15.44 -18.03 -14.36
C PRO A 21 15.39 -19.12 -13.27
N GLU A 22 15.68 -20.36 -13.68
CA GLU A 22 15.85 -21.48 -12.75
C GLU A 22 17.25 -21.43 -12.13
N VAL A 23 17.34 -21.69 -10.82
CA VAL A 23 18.60 -21.68 -10.07
C VAL A 23 19.59 -22.66 -10.69
N GLY A 24 20.77 -22.15 -11.10
CA GLY A 24 21.83 -22.95 -11.72
C GLY A 24 21.68 -23.20 -13.22
N CYS A 25 20.66 -22.64 -13.87
CA CYS A 25 20.48 -22.74 -15.32
C CYS A 25 21.08 -21.52 -16.07
N TYR A 26 21.67 -21.80 -17.24
CA TYR A 26 22.27 -20.80 -18.13
C TYR A 26 21.75 -20.94 -19.58
N CYS A 27 20.54 -21.46 -19.77
CA CYS A 27 19.93 -21.57 -21.09
C CYS A 27 19.54 -20.18 -21.65
N SER A 28 19.21 -20.12 -22.94
CA SER A 28 18.82 -18.86 -23.60
C SER A 28 17.64 -18.15 -22.95
N THR A 29 16.66 -18.88 -22.41
CA THR A 29 15.52 -18.30 -21.71
C THR A 29 15.92 -17.75 -20.33
N CYS A 30 16.72 -18.50 -19.54
CA CYS A 30 17.21 -18.02 -18.25
C CYS A 30 18.21 -16.86 -18.35
N LEU A 31 18.92 -16.75 -19.46
CA LEU A 31 19.82 -15.63 -19.76
C LEU A 31 19.13 -14.47 -20.49
N SER A 32 17.83 -14.58 -20.77
CA SER A 32 17.09 -13.55 -21.49
C SER A 32 17.04 -12.25 -20.70
N THR A 33 17.25 -11.13 -21.40
CA THR A 33 17.09 -9.78 -20.84
C THR A 33 15.67 -9.25 -21.00
N ASP A 34 14.80 -9.98 -21.71
CA ASP A 34 13.39 -9.64 -21.84
C ASP A 34 12.70 -9.81 -20.47
N PRO A 35 12.09 -8.75 -19.89
CA PRO A 35 11.37 -8.85 -18.63
C PRO A 35 10.26 -9.91 -18.64
N ALA A 36 9.65 -10.21 -19.79
CA ALA A 36 8.59 -11.21 -19.90
C ALA A 36 9.09 -12.66 -19.73
N ASP A 37 10.40 -12.90 -19.84
CA ASP A 37 11.02 -14.19 -19.53
C ASP A 37 11.41 -14.34 -18.05
N ASN A 38 11.33 -13.26 -17.26
CA ASN A 38 11.49 -13.32 -15.82
C ASN A 38 10.13 -13.60 -15.15
N ARG A 39 10.01 -14.79 -14.58
CA ARG A 39 8.75 -15.37 -14.15
C ARG A 39 8.86 -15.90 -12.72
N THR A 40 8.20 -15.23 -11.80
CA THR A 40 7.93 -15.72 -10.45
C THR A 40 6.88 -16.84 -10.48
N ARG A 41 6.76 -17.60 -9.39
CA ARG A 41 5.81 -18.72 -9.27
C ARG A 41 4.36 -18.26 -9.47
N THR A 42 3.56 -19.12 -10.07
CA THR A 42 2.18 -18.83 -10.47
C THR A 42 1.34 -18.27 -9.32
N SER A 43 0.74 -17.10 -9.55
CA SER A 43 -0.21 -16.44 -8.64
C SER A 43 -0.99 -15.39 -9.41
N VAL A 44 -2.29 -15.22 -9.10
CA VAL A 44 -3.19 -14.33 -9.85
C VAL A 44 -4.04 -13.52 -8.89
N LEU A 45 -4.13 -12.21 -9.10
CA LEU A 45 -5.01 -11.32 -8.34
C LEU A 45 -6.26 -11.01 -9.16
N LEU A 46 -7.43 -11.28 -8.59
CA LEU A 46 -8.72 -10.80 -9.10
C LEU A 46 -9.14 -9.55 -8.32
N GLU A 47 -9.68 -8.56 -9.02
CA GLU A 47 -10.37 -7.42 -8.43
C GLU A 47 -11.82 -7.37 -8.90
N THR A 48 -12.78 -7.28 -7.99
CA THR A 48 -14.20 -7.11 -8.34
C THR A 48 -14.52 -5.67 -8.73
N ASN A 49 -15.68 -5.43 -9.36
CA ASN A 49 -16.21 -4.08 -9.60
C ASN A 49 -16.51 -3.28 -8.30
N GLU A 50 -16.54 -3.94 -7.14
CA GLU A 50 -16.65 -3.31 -5.82
C GLU A 50 -15.28 -3.07 -5.15
N GLY A 51 -14.17 -3.35 -5.85
CA GLY A 51 -12.81 -3.16 -5.34
C GLY A 51 -12.33 -4.28 -4.40
N LYS A 52 -13.01 -5.43 -4.36
CA LYS A 52 -12.60 -6.58 -3.55
C LYS A 52 -11.46 -7.33 -4.20
N LYS A 53 -10.39 -7.60 -3.44
CA LYS A 53 -9.15 -8.26 -3.90
C LYS A 53 -9.14 -9.74 -3.48
N ILE A 54 -9.18 -10.65 -4.45
CA ILE A 54 -9.14 -12.10 -4.24
C ILE A 54 -7.88 -12.67 -4.86
N LEU A 55 -7.04 -13.34 -4.07
CA LEU A 55 -5.82 -13.97 -4.55
C LEU A 55 -6.09 -15.43 -4.93
N LEU A 56 -5.71 -15.85 -6.14
CA LEU A 56 -5.64 -17.25 -6.56
C LEU A 56 -4.20 -17.73 -6.42
N ASP A 57 -3.98 -18.70 -5.54
CA ASP A 57 -2.68 -19.23 -5.13
C ASP A 57 -1.73 -18.17 -4.52
N CYS A 58 -1.14 -18.49 -3.37
CA CYS A 58 -0.23 -17.63 -2.62
C CYS A 58 1.21 -18.16 -2.71
N SER A 59 1.87 -17.81 -3.82
CA SER A 59 3.20 -18.32 -4.17
C SER A 59 4.29 -17.89 -3.17
N PRO A 60 5.43 -18.59 -3.08
CA PRO A 60 6.58 -18.14 -2.28
C PRO A 60 7.14 -16.77 -2.69
N ASP A 61 6.77 -16.26 -3.86
CA ASP A 61 7.17 -14.93 -4.33
C ASP A 61 6.16 -13.84 -3.92
N PHE A 62 5.13 -14.19 -3.14
CA PHE A 62 4.02 -13.29 -2.79
C PHE A 62 4.51 -11.96 -2.22
N ARG A 63 5.51 -11.92 -1.33
CA ARG A 63 6.05 -10.65 -0.83
C ARG A 63 6.51 -9.73 -1.98
N GLN A 64 7.28 -10.25 -2.92
CA GLN A 64 7.78 -9.45 -4.04
C GLN A 64 6.64 -9.08 -4.99
N GLN A 65 5.77 -10.04 -5.30
CA GLN A 65 4.58 -9.86 -6.13
C GLN A 65 3.65 -8.77 -5.56
N ALA A 66 3.37 -8.81 -4.26
CA ALA A 66 2.54 -7.86 -3.54
C ALA A 66 3.14 -6.46 -3.53
N ILE A 67 4.45 -6.34 -3.30
CA ILE A 67 5.16 -5.06 -3.36
C ILE A 67 5.06 -4.45 -4.77
N LEU A 68 5.36 -5.23 -5.81
CA LEU A 68 5.35 -4.75 -7.20
C LEU A 68 3.94 -4.44 -7.71
N ALA A 69 2.93 -5.16 -7.20
CA ALA A 69 1.53 -4.94 -7.54
C ALA A 69 0.81 -3.95 -6.60
N GLU A 70 1.51 -3.36 -5.62
CA GLU A 70 0.96 -2.48 -4.59
C GLU A 70 -0.23 -3.09 -3.82
N ILE A 71 -0.12 -4.37 -3.48
CA ILE A 71 -1.10 -5.11 -2.69
C ILE A 71 -0.83 -4.84 -1.21
N ASP A 72 -1.57 -3.88 -0.66
CA ASP A 72 -1.59 -3.51 0.75
C ASP A 72 -2.65 -4.28 1.56
N GLU A 73 -3.57 -4.95 0.87
CA GLU A 73 -4.71 -5.60 1.49
C GLU A 73 -5.33 -6.70 0.60
N LEU A 74 -5.95 -7.71 1.20
CA LEU A 74 -6.67 -8.80 0.52
C LEU A 74 -7.99 -9.08 1.24
N ASP A 75 -9.03 -9.47 0.49
CA ASP A 75 -10.33 -9.85 1.01
C ASP A 75 -10.52 -11.36 1.10
N ALA A 76 -9.90 -12.13 0.20
CA ALA A 76 -9.92 -13.59 0.24
C ALA A 76 -8.73 -14.21 -0.49
N ILE A 77 -8.45 -15.47 -0.18
CA ILE A 77 -7.52 -16.32 -0.94
C ILE A 77 -8.24 -17.60 -1.33
N VAL A 78 -8.10 -18.04 -2.58
CA VAL A 78 -8.60 -19.33 -3.09
C VAL A 78 -7.40 -20.13 -3.59
N LEU A 79 -7.25 -21.37 -3.13
CA LEU A 79 -6.08 -22.19 -3.43
C LEU A 79 -6.45 -23.39 -4.31
N SER A 80 -5.64 -23.64 -5.32
CA SER A 80 -5.79 -24.77 -6.25
C SER A 80 -5.36 -26.08 -5.60
N HIS A 81 -4.19 -26.11 -4.97
CA HIS A 81 -3.61 -27.29 -4.32
C HIS A 81 -2.48 -26.96 -3.32
N GLU A 82 -1.87 -28.01 -2.74
CA GLU A 82 -0.97 -27.93 -1.59
C GLU A 82 0.52 -27.84 -1.92
N HIS A 83 0.91 -27.75 -3.19
CA HIS A 83 2.33 -27.66 -3.53
C HIS A 83 2.94 -26.34 -3.06
N TYR A 84 4.25 -26.37 -2.80
CA TYR A 84 4.97 -25.29 -2.14
C TYR A 84 4.87 -23.96 -2.91
N ASP A 85 5.00 -24.04 -4.23
CA ASP A 85 4.90 -22.94 -5.17
C ASP A 85 3.54 -22.24 -5.22
N HIS A 86 2.51 -22.81 -4.58
CA HIS A 86 1.14 -22.28 -4.55
C HIS A 86 0.67 -21.81 -3.17
N ILE A 87 1.37 -22.20 -2.09
CA ILE A 87 0.93 -21.86 -0.71
C ILE A 87 2.01 -21.27 0.20
N ALA A 88 3.28 -21.29 -0.21
CA ALA A 88 4.37 -20.89 0.70
C ALA A 88 4.36 -19.41 1.07
N GLY A 89 3.74 -18.54 0.25
CA GLY A 89 3.61 -17.10 0.52
C GLY A 89 2.65 -16.76 1.66
N LEU A 90 1.90 -17.74 2.17
CA LEU A 90 0.93 -17.51 3.26
C LEU A 90 1.59 -16.98 4.55
N ASP A 91 2.90 -17.20 4.77
CA ASP A 91 3.61 -16.61 5.92
C ASP A 91 3.80 -15.08 5.77
N ASP A 92 3.97 -14.57 4.54
CA ASP A 92 4.16 -13.14 4.27
C ASP A 92 2.90 -12.29 4.55
N LEU A 93 1.73 -12.93 4.66
CA LEU A 93 0.45 -12.29 4.97
C LEU A 93 0.40 -11.62 6.35
N ARG A 94 1.39 -11.87 7.23
CA ARG A 94 1.54 -11.18 8.54
C ARG A 94 1.42 -9.67 8.42
N THR A 95 1.94 -9.12 7.32
CA THR A 95 2.04 -7.67 7.12
C THR A 95 0.71 -7.01 6.73
N ILE A 96 -0.21 -7.75 6.10
CA ILE A 96 -1.47 -7.21 5.56
C ILE A 96 -2.73 -7.80 6.22
N ALA A 97 -2.63 -8.94 6.91
CA ALA A 97 -3.76 -9.67 7.52
C ALA A 97 -3.70 -9.73 9.07
N TRP A 98 -2.97 -8.82 9.72
CA TRP A 98 -2.89 -8.77 11.19
C TRP A 98 -4.12 -8.14 11.84
N ALA A 99 -4.80 -7.22 11.15
CA ALA A 99 -5.91 -6.42 11.68
C ALA A 99 -7.31 -6.99 11.37
N ARG A 100 -7.43 -7.89 10.38
CA ARG A 100 -8.71 -8.46 9.93
C ARG A 100 -8.61 -9.94 9.64
N ASP A 101 -9.74 -10.64 9.77
CA ASP A 101 -9.86 -12.04 9.38
C ASP A 101 -9.74 -12.15 7.85
N LEU A 102 -8.83 -13.00 7.37
CA LEU A 102 -8.62 -13.27 5.95
C LEU A 102 -9.05 -14.72 5.64
N PRO A 103 -10.19 -14.94 4.94
CA PRO A 103 -10.63 -16.27 4.59
C PRO A 103 -9.76 -16.91 3.49
N ILE A 104 -9.44 -18.18 3.69
CA ILE A 104 -8.70 -19.02 2.74
C ILE A 104 -9.59 -20.20 2.35
N TYR A 105 -9.94 -20.29 1.07
CA TYR A 105 -10.81 -21.32 0.51
C TYR A 105 -9.97 -22.40 -0.17
N ALA A 106 -10.09 -23.64 0.29
CA ALA A 106 -9.42 -24.79 -0.35
C ALA A 106 -10.08 -26.11 0.07
N GLU A 107 -9.82 -27.19 -0.67
CA GLU A 107 -10.24 -28.53 -0.25
C GLU A 107 -9.56 -28.93 1.06
N ASN A 108 -10.20 -29.79 1.87
CA ASN A 108 -9.69 -30.14 3.19
C ASN A 108 -8.24 -30.68 3.15
N ARG A 109 -7.88 -31.45 2.12
CA ARG A 109 -6.50 -31.96 1.91
C ARG A 109 -5.47 -30.82 1.87
N VAL A 110 -5.81 -29.71 1.22
CA VAL A 110 -4.97 -28.51 1.12
C VAL A 110 -4.95 -27.77 2.46
N LEU A 111 -6.11 -27.63 3.12
CA LEU A 111 -6.20 -26.99 4.44
C LEU A 111 -5.38 -27.73 5.51
N GLU A 112 -5.37 -29.06 5.50
CA GLU A 112 -4.52 -29.89 6.37
C GLU A 112 -3.03 -29.66 6.09
N ALA A 113 -2.64 -29.54 4.82
CA ALA A 113 -1.26 -29.24 4.47
C ALA A 113 -0.82 -27.83 4.92
N ILE A 114 -1.73 -26.85 4.89
CA ILE A 114 -1.52 -25.51 5.45
C ILE A 114 -1.37 -25.58 6.98
N ARG A 115 -2.27 -26.28 7.67
CA ARG A 115 -2.20 -26.48 9.13
C ARG A 115 -0.87 -27.12 9.54
N TYR A 116 -0.39 -28.09 8.76
CA TYR A 116 0.88 -28.77 9.02
C TYR A 116 2.09 -27.83 8.83
N ARG A 117 2.17 -27.11 7.72
CA ARG A 117 3.32 -26.23 7.41
C ARG A 117 3.34 -24.95 8.24
N LEU A 118 2.18 -24.37 8.52
CA LEU A 118 2.00 -23.19 9.35
C LEU A 118 1.48 -23.59 10.74
N HIS A 119 2.01 -24.67 11.33
CA HIS A 119 1.54 -25.18 12.62
C HIS A 119 1.55 -24.12 13.75
N TYR A 120 2.44 -23.13 13.66
CA TYR A 120 2.56 -22.04 14.62
C TYR A 120 1.46 -20.97 14.46
N TYR A 121 0.72 -20.96 13.34
CA TYR A 121 -0.48 -20.13 13.16
C TYR A 121 -1.71 -20.73 13.82
N PHE A 122 -1.87 -22.04 13.69
CA PHE A 122 -3.06 -22.77 14.11
C PHE A 122 -2.90 -23.50 15.45
N GLY A 123 -1.79 -23.26 16.15
CA GLY A 123 -1.53 -23.82 17.47
C GLY A 123 -2.44 -23.25 18.58
N LYS A 124 -2.46 -23.92 19.75
CA LYS A 124 -3.26 -23.51 20.92
C LYS A 124 -2.92 -22.11 21.44
N THR A 125 -1.70 -21.65 21.18
CA THR A 125 -1.21 -20.31 21.55
C THR A 125 -0.53 -19.71 20.32
N PRO A 126 -1.28 -19.04 19.43
CA PRO A 126 -0.71 -18.40 18.25
C PRO A 126 0.33 -17.36 18.65
N TYR A 127 1.39 -17.21 17.86
CA TYR A 127 2.42 -16.21 18.09
C TYR A 127 1.84 -14.78 17.98
N LEU A 128 2.37 -13.81 18.74
CA LEU A 128 1.89 -12.42 18.67
C LEU A 128 2.15 -11.85 17.26
N GLY A 129 1.13 -11.27 16.63
CA GLY A 129 1.22 -10.77 15.25
C GLY A 129 0.99 -11.83 14.17
N THR A 130 0.53 -13.03 14.56
CA THR A 130 0.02 -14.03 13.61
C THR A 130 -1.20 -13.48 12.86
N PRO A 131 -1.26 -13.56 11.53
CA PRO A 131 -2.40 -13.11 10.76
C PRO A 131 -3.63 -13.95 11.10
N ARG A 132 -4.81 -13.33 11.03
CA ARG A 132 -6.06 -14.01 11.37
C ARG A 132 -6.61 -14.78 10.16
N LEU A 133 -5.93 -15.87 9.80
CA LEU A 133 -6.36 -16.71 8.67
C LEU A 133 -7.57 -17.58 9.07
N LYS A 134 -8.62 -17.55 8.26
CA LYS A 134 -9.83 -18.38 8.44
C LYS A 134 -9.92 -19.42 7.34
N LEU A 135 -9.54 -20.66 7.67
CA LEU A 135 -9.62 -21.77 6.74
C LEU A 135 -11.10 -22.13 6.47
N ARG A 136 -11.51 -22.10 5.20
CA ARG A 136 -12.84 -22.41 4.70
C ARG A 136 -12.73 -23.61 3.76
N GLU A 137 -13.29 -24.73 4.18
CA GLU A 137 -13.35 -25.93 3.35
C GLU A 137 -14.31 -25.72 2.19
N ILE A 138 -13.87 -26.10 0.99
CA ILE A 138 -14.70 -26.18 -0.21
C ILE A 138 -14.81 -27.62 -0.68
N SER A 139 -15.87 -27.90 -1.44
CA SER A 139 -16.06 -29.14 -2.19
C SER A 139 -16.06 -28.83 -3.70
N LEU A 140 -16.50 -29.78 -4.54
CA LEU A 140 -16.73 -29.52 -5.95
C LEU A 140 -18.08 -28.80 -6.24
N ALA A 141 -18.87 -28.49 -5.22
CA ALA A 141 -20.05 -27.64 -5.38
C ALA A 141 -19.66 -26.16 -5.54
N PRO A 142 -20.41 -25.37 -6.34
CA PRO A 142 -20.18 -23.93 -6.44
C PRO A 142 -20.25 -23.22 -5.08
N PHE A 143 -19.42 -22.20 -4.89
CA PHE A 143 -19.34 -21.41 -3.66
C PHE A 143 -19.10 -19.93 -3.95
N GLU A 144 -19.41 -19.07 -2.98
CA GLU A 144 -19.31 -17.62 -3.10
C GLU A 144 -18.08 -17.06 -2.40
N VAL A 145 -17.36 -16.18 -3.07
CA VAL A 145 -16.24 -15.40 -2.49
C VAL A 145 -16.38 -13.95 -2.90
N GLU A 146 -16.60 -13.08 -1.91
CA GLU A 146 -16.84 -11.64 -2.12
C GLU A 146 -17.95 -11.31 -3.15
N GLY A 147 -18.86 -12.28 -3.37
CA GLY A 147 -19.99 -12.22 -4.30
C GLY A 147 -19.67 -12.55 -5.76
N LEU A 148 -18.52 -13.18 -6.00
CA LEU A 148 -18.26 -13.96 -7.19
C LEU A 148 -18.58 -15.44 -6.91
N THR A 149 -19.30 -16.07 -7.84
CA THR A 149 -19.52 -17.52 -7.83
C THR A 149 -18.31 -18.24 -8.42
N PHE A 150 -17.66 -19.07 -7.60
CA PHE A 150 -16.59 -19.97 -8.02
C PHE A 150 -17.20 -21.34 -8.30
N GLU A 151 -17.05 -21.82 -9.52
CA GLU A 151 -17.42 -23.16 -9.96
C GLU A 151 -16.14 -24.03 -10.02
N PRO A 152 -15.95 -24.96 -9.07
CA PRO A 152 -14.79 -25.84 -9.06
C PRO A 152 -14.75 -26.76 -10.28
N ILE A 153 -13.55 -26.90 -10.86
CA ILE A 153 -13.23 -27.77 -11.99
C ILE A 153 -12.24 -28.82 -11.50
N ARG A 154 -12.63 -30.10 -11.51
CA ARG A 154 -11.70 -31.18 -11.12
C ARG A 154 -10.68 -31.42 -12.23
N VAL A 155 -9.41 -31.25 -11.91
CA VAL A 155 -8.30 -31.57 -12.83
C VAL A 155 -7.24 -32.42 -12.14
N PHE A 156 -6.36 -33.04 -12.92
CA PHE A 156 -5.34 -33.93 -12.41
C PHE A 156 -3.94 -33.42 -12.73
N HIS A 157 -3.16 -33.19 -11.67
CA HIS A 157 -1.73 -32.93 -11.71
C HIS A 157 -0.98 -34.27 -11.64
N GLY A 158 -0.81 -34.90 -12.80
CA GLY A 158 -0.42 -36.31 -12.87
C GLY A 158 -1.54 -37.21 -12.33
N ARG A 159 -1.36 -37.77 -11.13
CA ARG A 159 -2.41 -38.54 -10.43
C ARG A 159 -3.06 -37.79 -9.27
N LEU A 160 -2.52 -36.62 -8.90
CA LEU A 160 -3.03 -35.82 -7.80
C LEU A 160 -4.27 -35.05 -8.27
N PRO A 161 -5.46 -35.26 -7.69
CA PRO A 161 -6.61 -34.42 -7.98
C PRO A 161 -6.40 -33.03 -7.36
N ILE A 162 -6.49 -32.00 -8.20
CA ILE A 162 -6.43 -30.58 -7.80
C ILE A 162 -7.67 -29.85 -8.32
N THR A 163 -7.79 -28.57 -8.00
CA THR A 163 -8.99 -27.79 -8.34
C THR A 163 -8.63 -26.58 -9.18
N GLY A 164 -9.19 -26.48 -10.39
CA GLY A 164 -9.32 -25.24 -11.15
C GLY A 164 -10.65 -24.56 -10.86
N PHE A 165 -10.85 -23.35 -11.37
CA PHE A 165 -12.06 -22.57 -11.07
C PHE A 165 -12.59 -21.86 -12.32
N ARG A 166 -13.88 -22.00 -12.59
CA ARG A 166 -14.64 -21.11 -13.49
C ARG A 166 -15.35 -20.05 -12.65
N ILE A 167 -15.29 -18.81 -13.11
CA ILE A 167 -15.85 -17.63 -12.44
C ILE A 167 -16.56 -16.80 -13.53
N GLY A 168 -17.81 -17.15 -13.81
CA GLY A 168 -18.57 -16.54 -14.90
C GLY A 168 -17.98 -16.86 -16.28
N ASP A 169 -17.41 -15.85 -16.93
CA ASP A 169 -16.77 -15.92 -18.26
C ASP A 169 -15.24 -16.07 -18.20
N PHE A 170 -14.66 -16.14 -17.01
CA PHE A 170 -13.24 -16.37 -16.76
C PHE A 170 -13.01 -17.78 -16.19
N ALA A 171 -11.91 -18.44 -16.55
CA ALA A 171 -11.47 -19.69 -15.93
C ALA A 171 -9.97 -19.67 -15.60
N PHE A 172 -9.61 -20.25 -14.46
CA PHE A 172 -8.23 -20.41 -13.99
C PHE A 172 -7.93 -21.89 -13.72
N ILE A 173 -6.95 -22.44 -14.44
CA ILE A 173 -6.49 -23.82 -14.31
C ILE A 173 -4.97 -23.86 -14.40
N THR A 174 -4.31 -24.01 -13.27
CA THR A 174 -2.86 -24.28 -13.25
C THR A 174 -2.58 -25.77 -13.02
N ASP A 175 -1.35 -26.18 -13.26
CA ASP A 175 -0.82 -27.51 -12.91
C ASP A 175 -1.58 -28.72 -13.51
N LEU A 176 -2.45 -28.49 -14.50
CA LEU A 176 -3.24 -29.50 -15.20
C LEU A 176 -2.34 -30.39 -16.06
N LYS A 177 -2.54 -31.71 -15.97
CA LYS A 177 -2.11 -32.70 -16.97
C LYS A 177 -3.27 -33.29 -17.76
N THR A 178 -4.30 -33.74 -17.06
CA THR A 178 -5.52 -34.31 -17.65
C THR A 178 -6.76 -33.78 -16.95
N ILE A 179 -7.82 -33.61 -17.73
CA ILE A 179 -9.13 -33.12 -17.30
C ILE A 179 -10.19 -34.12 -17.80
N PRO A 180 -11.15 -34.56 -16.97
CA PRO A 180 -12.28 -35.40 -17.42
C PRO A 180 -13.20 -34.65 -18.40
N ASP A 181 -13.82 -35.37 -19.33
CA ASP A 181 -14.71 -34.78 -20.34
C ASP A 181 -15.88 -33.99 -19.70
N GLU A 182 -16.45 -34.49 -18.60
CA GLU A 182 -17.52 -33.78 -17.88
C GLU A 182 -17.06 -32.43 -17.27
N GLU A 183 -15.77 -32.30 -16.97
CA GLU A 183 -15.18 -31.06 -16.45
C GLU A 183 -14.78 -30.12 -17.58
N VAL A 184 -14.43 -30.64 -18.76
CA VAL A 184 -14.23 -29.84 -19.99
C VAL A 184 -15.53 -29.12 -20.39
N GLU A 185 -16.69 -29.79 -20.29
CA GLU A 185 -17.99 -29.18 -20.59
C GLU A 185 -18.30 -27.97 -19.71
N LYS A 186 -17.87 -27.99 -18.43
CA LYS A 186 -18.01 -26.83 -17.53
C LYS A 186 -17.19 -25.63 -17.99
N LEU A 187 -16.17 -25.80 -18.83
CA LEU A 187 -15.34 -24.71 -19.36
C LEU A 187 -15.84 -24.21 -20.72
N ARG A 188 -16.80 -24.89 -21.34
CA ARG A 188 -17.26 -24.55 -22.70
C ARG A 188 -17.80 -23.11 -22.74
N GLY A 189 -17.30 -22.33 -23.69
CA GLY A 189 -17.73 -20.96 -23.98
C GLY A 189 -17.21 -19.89 -23.03
N VAL A 190 -16.17 -20.15 -22.23
CA VAL A 190 -15.51 -19.09 -21.44
C VAL A 190 -14.91 -18.03 -22.35
N ASP A 191 -15.00 -16.75 -21.97
CA ASP A 191 -14.38 -15.66 -22.74
C ASP A 191 -12.86 -15.67 -22.56
N THR A 192 -12.40 -15.87 -21.32
CA THR A 192 -10.99 -15.84 -20.95
C THR A 192 -10.58 -17.10 -20.19
N LEU A 193 -9.66 -17.88 -20.75
CA LEU A 193 -9.07 -19.06 -20.12
C LEU A 193 -7.62 -18.77 -19.71
N LEU A 194 -7.29 -18.91 -18.43
CA LEU A 194 -5.93 -18.87 -17.92
C LEU A 194 -5.50 -20.30 -17.59
N VAL A 195 -4.58 -20.89 -18.37
CA VAL A 195 -4.24 -22.32 -18.30
C VAL A 195 -2.73 -22.57 -18.32
N ASN A 196 -2.23 -23.62 -17.65
CA ASN A 196 -0.81 -23.95 -17.71
C ASN A 196 -0.37 -24.50 -19.08
N GLY A 197 0.85 -24.15 -19.48
CA GLY A 197 1.56 -24.78 -20.59
C GLY A 197 3.05 -24.81 -20.27
N LEU A 198 3.53 -25.92 -19.70
CA LEU A 198 4.85 -25.95 -19.06
C LEU A 198 6.01 -25.73 -20.05
N ARG A 199 5.91 -26.35 -21.22
CA ARG A 199 6.90 -26.36 -22.30
C ARG A 199 6.22 -26.74 -23.61
N PHE A 200 6.89 -26.53 -24.75
CA PHE A 200 6.19 -26.53 -26.04
C PHE A 200 5.61 -27.88 -26.47
N THR A 201 6.44 -28.88 -26.79
CA THR A 201 5.99 -30.19 -27.31
C THR A 201 6.33 -31.36 -26.40
N LYS A 202 7.44 -31.31 -25.64
CA LYS A 202 7.92 -32.46 -24.88
C LYS A 202 6.92 -32.84 -23.76
N PRO A 203 6.32 -34.04 -23.76
CA PRO A 203 5.33 -34.41 -22.75
C PRO A 203 5.91 -34.38 -21.33
N HIS A 204 5.15 -33.90 -20.34
CA HIS A 204 5.52 -33.92 -18.93
C HIS A 204 4.57 -34.85 -18.15
N PRO A 205 5.04 -35.60 -17.13
CA PRO A 205 4.21 -36.54 -16.38
C PRO A 205 3.06 -35.86 -15.61
N THR A 206 3.24 -34.60 -15.21
CA THR A 206 2.30 -33.90 -14.33
C THR A 206 1.75 -32.59 -14.90
N HIS A 207 2.16 -32.19 -16.11
CA HIS A 207 1.71 -30.93 -16.71
C HIS A 207 1.41 -31.07 -18.20
N GLN A 208 0.49 -30.24 -18.65
CA GLN A 208 0.23 -30.01 -20.05
C GLN A 208 1.41 -29.30 -20.73
N THR A 209 1.62 -29.65 -21.99
CA THR A 209 2.44 -28.88 -22.92
C THR A 209 1.67 -27.65 -23.43
N ILE A 210 2.36 -26.73 -24.08
CA ILE A 210 1.73 -25.56 -24.73
C ILE A 210 0.79 -26.02 -25.86
N GLU A 211 1.16 -27.05 -26.61
CA GLU A 211 0.28 -27.63 -27.64
C GLU A 211 -1.00 -28.26 -27.05
N GLU A 212 -0.88 -28.96 -25.92
CA GLU A 212 -2.03 -29.52 -25.20
C GLU A 212 -2.94 -28.40 -24.67
N ALA A 213 -2.37 -27.29 -24.17
CA ALA A 213 -3.13 -26.11 -23.75
C ALA A 213 -3.86 -25.42 -24.92
N ILE A 214 -3.22 -25.32 -26.10
CA ILE A 214 -3.85 -24.80 -27.32
C ILE A 214 -4.96 -25.73 -27.82
N ALA A 215 -4.80 -27.04 -27.68
CA ALA A 215 -5.86 -27.99 -28.03
C ALA A 215 -7.08 -27.81 -27.11
N LEU A 216 -6.84 -27.72 -25.80
CA LEU A 216 -7.90 -27.49 -24.82
C LEU A 216 -8.63 -26.16 -25.06
N SER A 217 -7.91 -25.07 -25.38
CA SER A 217 -8.54 -23.78 -25.64
C SER A 217 -9.52 -23.81 -26.81
N LYS A 218 -9.19 -24.56 -27.87
CA LYS A 218 -10.07 -24.80 -29.02
C LYS A 218 -11.27 -25.67 -28.64
N GLU A 219 -11.04 -26.71 -27.87
CA GLU A 219 -12.09 -27.65 -27.43
C GLU A 219 -13.17 -26.96 -26.58
N VAL A 220 -12.74 -26.11 -25.64
CA VAL A 220 -13.64 -25.32 -24.79
C VAL A 220 -14.15 -24.06 -25.48
N GLN A 221 -13.67 -23.74 -26.69
CA GLN A 221 -14.05 -22.55 -27.47
C GLN A 221 -13.78 -21.24 -26.72
N ALA A 222 -12.63 -21.14 -26.05
CA ALA A 222 -12.23 -19.91 -25.37
C ALA A 222 -11.89 -18.81 -26.40
N ARG A 223 -12.40 -17.58 -26.19
CA ARG A 223 -12.06 -16.44 -27.07
C ARG A 223 -10.60 -16.05 -26.90
N ASN A 224 -10.19 -15.80 -25.65
CA ASN A 224 -8.82 -15.47 -25.28
C ASN A 224 -8.29 -16.53 -24.32
N THR A 225 -7.09 -17.05 -24.58
CA THR A 225 -6.38 -17.98 -23.71
C THR A 225 -5.03 -17.40 -23.35
N PHE A 226 -4.72 -17.41 -22.06
CA PHE A 226 -3.47 -16.93 -21.50
C PHE A 226 -2.72 -18.12 -20.89
N ILE A 227 -1.52 -18.39 -21.39
CA ILE A 227 -0.70 -19.50 -20.94
C ILE A 227 0.13 -19.06 -19.73
N ILE A 228 0.05 -19.81 -18.64
CA ILE A 228 0.80 -19.61 -17.39
C ILE A 228 1.63 -20.84 -17.05
N HIS A 229 2.30 -20.80 -15.90
CA HIS A 229 3.11 -21.88 -15.38
C HIS A 229 4.20 -22.34 -16.37
N LEU A 230 4.77 -21.36 -17.10
CA LEU A 230 5.79 -21.55 -18.12
C LEU A 230 7.14 -21.86 -17.44
N SER A 231 7.80 -22.91 -17.89
CA SER A 231 9.19 -23.22 -17.48
C SER A 231 10.20 -22.53 -18.40
N HIS A 232 11.48 -22.56 -18.02
CA HIS A 232 12.57 -22.12 -18.91
C HIS A 232 12.71 -22.94 -20.20
N HIS A 233 12.05 -24.09 -20.31
CA HIS A 233 11.96 -24.87 -21.55
C HIS A 233 10.84 -24.40 -22.49
N ALA A 234 10.02 -23.44 -22.08
CA ALA A 234 9.21 -22.68 -23.02
C ALA A 234 10.15 -21.81 -23.89
N PRO A 235 9.81 -21.57 -25.16
CA PRO A 235 10.51 -20.57 -25.96
C PRO A 235 10.47 -19.21 -25.26
N ARG A 236 11.46 -18.36 -25.53
CA ARG A 236 11.47 -16.97 -25.03
C ARG A 236 10.18 -16.28 -25.43
N ALA A 237 9.72 -15.34 -24.62
CA ALA A 237 8.43 -14.66 -24.81
C ALA A 237 8.26 -14.13 -26.25
N VAL A 238 9.31 -13.51 -26.81
CA VAL A 238 9.31 -13.00 -28.20
C VAL A 238 9.14 -14.10 -29.26
N ASP A 239 9.74 -15.28 -29.05
CA ASP A 239 9.68 -16.41 -29.98
C ASP A 239 8.33 -17.13 -29.84
N LEU A 240 7.85 -17.28 -28.60
CA LEU A 240 6.57 -17.90 -28.29
C LEU A 240 5.41 -17.09 -28.86
N ALA A 241 5.43 -15.76 -28.71
CA ALA A 241 4.39 -14.87 -29.23
C ALA A 241 4.20 -14.98 -30.76
N GLN A 242 5.25 -15.33 -31.51
CA GLN A 242 5.17 -15.53 -32.97
C GLN A 242 4.56 -16.88 -33.36
N THR A 243 4.56 -17.84 -32.44
CA THR A 243 4.16 -19.23 -32.70
C THR A 243 2.72 -19.51 -32.24
N LEU A 244 2.22 -18.74 -31.27
CA LEU A 244 0.87 -18.92 -30.74
C LEU A 244 -0.20 -18.49 -31.76
N PRO A 245 -1.32 -19.24 -31.88
CA PRO A 245 -2.42 -18.85 -32.74
C PRO A 245 -3.15 -17.61 -32.22
N GLU A 246 -3.95 -16.98 -33.07
CA GLU A 246 -4.82 -15.87 -32.68
C GLU A 246 -5.71 -16.25 -31.49
N GLY A 247 -5.86 -15.31 -30.54
CA GLY A 247 -6.58 -15.54 -29.30
C GLY A 247 -5.82 -16.35 -28.25
N VAL A 248 -4.55 -16.73 -28.49
CA VAL A 248 -3.71 -17.39 -27.49
C VAL A 248 -2.45 -16.57 -27.22
N PHE A 249 -2.17 -16.32 -25.94
CA PHE A 249 -1.12 -15.41 -25.49
C PHE A 249 -0.24 -16.10 -24.44
N ALA A 250 1.07 -15.85 -24.48
CA ALA A 250 1.95 -16.18 -23.37
C ALA A 250 1.80 -15.10 -22.29
N SER A 251 1.51 -15.51 -21.05
CA SER A 251 1.46 -14.55 -19.94
C SER A 251 2.86 -14.10 -19.54
N TYR A 252 2.94 -13.05 -18.76
CA TYR A 252 4.16 -12.58 -18.09
C TYR A 252 3.78 -11.93 -16.76
N ASP A 253 4.76 -11.79 -15.88
CA ASP A 253 4.54 -11.18 -14.56
C ASP A 253 4.16 -9.71 -14.70
N GLY A 254 3.01 -9.35 -14.12
CA GLY A 254 2.41 -8.02 -14.22
C GLY A 254 1.41 -7.83 -15.36
N LEU A 255 1.20 -8.83 -16.23
CA LEU A 255 0.14 -8.77 -17.23
C LEU A 255 -1.21 -8.49 -16.55
N ARG A 256 -1.89 -7.43 -16.97
CA ARG A 256 -3.20 -7.03 -16.44
C ARG A 256 -4.25 -7.09 -17.53
N LEU A 257 -5.35 -7.76 -17.22
CA LEU A 257 -6.58 -7.75 -17.99
C LEU A 257 -7.59 -6.86 -17.27
N GLU A 258 -8.29 -6.01 -18.00
CA GLU A 258 -9.33 -5.14 -17.45
C GLU A 258 -10.62 -5.31 -18.24
N ARG A 259 -11.75 -5.27 -17.54
CA ARG A 259 -13.06 -5.42 -18.17
C ARG A 259 -13.41 -4.14 -18.94
N ILE A 260 -13.41 -4.24 -20.26
CA ILE A 260 -13.75 -3.17 -21.21
C ILE A 260 -14.90 -3.67 -22.08
N ASN A 261 -15.99 -2.92 -22.17
CA ASN A 261 -17.19 -3.29 -22.94
C ASN A 261 -17.71 -4.71 -22.58
N GLY A 262 -17.65 -5.07 -21.30
CA GLY A 262 -18.14 -6.35 -20.79
C GLY A 262 -17.20 -7.53 -20.98
N ARG A 263 -15.97 -7.35 -21.49
CA ARG A 263 -14.99 -8.43 -21.68
C ARG A 263 -13.63 -8.09 -21.09
N LEU A 264 -12.86 -9.10 -20.68
CA LEU A 264 -11.49 -8.90 -20.21
C LEU A 264 -10.55 -8.70 -21.40
N GLU A 265 -9.91 -7.53 -21.44
CA GLU A 265 -8.97 -7.14 -22.49
C GLU A 265 -7.61 -6.78 -21.89
N ILE A 266 -6.52 -6.97 -22.65
CA ILE A 266 -5.16 -6.63 -22.21
C ILE A 266 -5.07 -5.12 -21.96
N HIS A 267 -4.75 -4.73 -20.72
CA HIS A 267 -4.57 -3.34 -20.34
C HIS A 267 -3.11 -2.90 -20.57
N ASN A 268 -2.86 -2.22 -21.68
CA ASN A 268 -1.52 -1.72 -22.04
C ASN A 268 -1.13 -0.48 -21.22
N LYS A 269 -0.72 -0.68 -19.97
CA LYS A 269 0.10 0.29 -19.21
C LYS A 269 1.30 -0.40 -18.55
N THR A 270 2.44 -0.28 -19.24
CA THR A 270 3.84 -0.16 -18.78
C THR A 270 4.36 -1.05 -17.64
N ASN A 271 5.38 -1.84 -17.99
CA ASN A 271 6.52 -2.31 -17.18
C ASN A 271 6.25 -2.53 -15.68
N PHE A 272 6.11 -3.80 -15.28
CA PHE A 272 6.17 -4.29 -13.90
C PHE A 272 7.44 -3.85 -13.12
N ARG A 273 8.44 -3.32 -13.85
CA ARG A 273 9.71 -2.78 -13.33
C ARG A 273 9.79 -1.26 -13.28
N ALA A 274 8.73 -0.52 -13.59
CA ALA A 274 8.71 0.93 -13.42
C ALA A 274 8.70 1.28 -11.93
N SER A 275 9.88 1.17 -11.32
CA SER A 275 10.33 1.91 -10.16
C SER A 275 9.45 1.80 -8.91
N LEU A 276 9.95 1.04 -7.94
CA LEU A 276 9.65 1.16 -6.51
C LEU A 276 9.80 2.59 -5.93
N ALA A 277 10.13 3.61 -6.72
CA ALA A 277 9.98 4.99 -6.26
C ALA A 277 8.49 5.27 -6.15
N PRO A 278 7.92 5.42 -4.94
CA PRO A 278 6.62 6.02 -4.83
C PRO A 278 6.74 7.38 -5.51
N HIS A 279 5.96 7.63 -6.56
CA HIS A 279 5.60 8.99 -6.90
C HIS A 279 4.75 9.50 -5.75
N LEU A 280 5.42 9.85 -4.64
CA LEU A 280 4.79 10.50 -3.52
C LEU A 280 4.00 11.68 -4.09
N PRO A 281 2.77 11.91 -3.62
CA PRO A 281 1.95 13.02 -4.11
C PRO A 281 2.52 14.39 -3.70
N TYR A 282 3.72 14.43 -3.11
CA TYR A 282 4.47 15.60 -2.72
C TYR A 282 5.98 15.35 -2.81
N LYS A 283 6.75 16.45 -2.88
CA LYS A 283 8.20 16.44 -2.71
C LYS A 283 8.55 16.62 -1.23
N PHE A 284 9.43 15.77 -0.70
CA PHE A 284 10.02 15.97 0.63
C PHE A 284 11.33 16.77 0.53
N LYS A 285 11.58 17.65 1.51
CA LYS A 285 12.84 18.38 1.68
C LYS A 285 13.12 18.59 3.17
N ASP A 286 14.23 18.04 3.67
CA ASP A 286 14.80 18.45 4.95
C ASP A 286 15.66 19.71 4.73
N CYS A 287 15.29 20.81 5.37
CA CYS A 287 16.05 22.06 5.38
C CYS A 287 17.10 22.09 6.50
N HIS A 288 17.18 21.05 7.33
CA HIS A 288 18.04 20.98 8.51
C HIS A 288 17.85 22.22 9.41
N SER A 289 18.93 22.77 9.95
CA SER A 289 18.91 24.04 10.68
C SER A 289 18.79 25.19 9.70
N ILE A 290 17.75 26.01 9.85
CA ILE A 290 17.49 27.17 8.99
C ILE A 290 16.86 28.31 9.80
N PRO A 291 17.27 29.58 9.58
CA PRO A 291 16.62 30.73 10.19
C PRO A 291 15.10 30.71 10.01
N TYR A 292 14.34 31.02 11.06
CA TYR A 292 12.88 31.00 11.02
C TYR A 292 12.33 31.89 9.90
N ALA A 293 12.90 33.09 9.74
CA ALA A 293 12.52 34.04 8.70
C ALA A 293 12.75 33.49 7.29
N GLU A 294 13.85 32.77 7.05
CA GLU A 294 14.17 32.17 5.75
C GLU A 294 13.24 31.00 5.43
N ALA A 295 12.97 30.14 6.42
CA ALA A 295 11.99 29.07 6.26
C ALA A 295 10.59 29.62 5.99
N TYR A 296 10.19 30.71 6.67
CA TYR A 296 8.90 31.35 6.43
C TYR A 296 8.82 32.00 5.05
N ALA A 297 9.91 32.59 4.54
CA ALA A 297 9.98 33.09 3.17
C ALA A 297 9.81 31.95 2.14
N LEU A 298 10.50 30.83 2.32
CA LEU A 298 10.38 29.64 1.47
C LEU A 298 8.95 29.07 1.47
N GLN A 299 8.33 28.98 2.65
CA GLN A 299 6.94 28.54 2.77
C GLN A 299 5.99 29.44 1.97
N LYS A 300 6.13 30.76 2.09
CA LYS A 300 5.30 31.74 1.36
C LYS A 300 5.51 31.67 -0.14
N GLU A 301 6.75 31.48 -0.61
CA GLU A 301 7.06 31.31 -2.04
C GLU A 301 6.35 30.08 -2.62
N LEU A 302 6.47 28.93 -1.96
CA LEU A 302 5.83 27.68 -2.39
C LEU A 302 4.30 27.80 -2.36
N PHE A 303 3.76 28.42 -1.31
CA PHE A 303 2.33 28.64 -1.14
C PHE A 303 1.75 29.54 -2.24
N GLN A 304 2.42 30.66 -2.52
CA GLN A 304 2.00 31.61 -3.56
C GLN A 304 2.10 30.98 -4.95
N THR A 305 3.19 30.27 -5.23
CA THR A 305 3.36 29.51 -6.48
C THR A 305 2.25 28.49 -6.68
N ALA A 306 1.90 27.73 -5.63
CA ALA A 306 0.80 26.77 -5.68
C ALA A 306 -0.55 27.44 -5.96
N ILE A 307 -0.84 28.58 -5.32
CA ILE A 307 -2.07 29.35 -5.59
C ILE A 307 -2.13 29.84 -7.04
N GLU A 308 -1.02 30.36 -7.57
CA GLU A 308 -0.93 30.83 -8.95
C GLU A 308 -1.14 29.69 -9.96
N GLN A 309 -0.56 28.52 -9.71
CA GLN A 309 -0.80 27.31 -10.50
C GLN A 309 -2.29 26.96 -10.54
N LYS A 310 -2.99 26.96 -9.39
CA LYS A 310 -4.45 26.72 -9.35
C LYS A 310 -5.23 27.75 -10.16
N GLN A 311 -4.85 29.02 -10.10
CA GLN A 311 -5.51 30.08 -10.85
C GLN A 311 -5.35 29.90 -12.36
N ARG A 312 -4.25 29.30 -12.81
CA ARG A 312 -4.02 28.91 -14.21
C ARG A 312 -4.66 27.58 -14.61
N GLY A 313 -5.32 26.87 -13.68
CA GLY A 313 -5.86 25.53 -13.91
C GLY A 313 -4.81 24.41 -13.93
N GLU A 314 -3.59 24.68 -13.46
CA GLU A 314 -2.52 23.70 -13.32
C GLU A 314 -2.61 23.01 -11.95
N ALA A 315 -2.27 21.72 -11.88
CA ALA A 315 -2.18 21.00 -10.61
C ALA A 315 -0.95 21.47 -9.81
N PRO A 316 -1.11 22.00 -8.58
CA PRO A 316 0.02 22.46 -7.78
C PRO A 316 0.99 21.34 -7.39
N LYS A 317 2.27 21.70 -7.25
CA LYS A 317 3.27 20.79 -6.68
C LYS A 317 3.25 20.85 -5.15
N ASN A 318 2.79 19.79 -4.50
CA ASN A 318 2.80 19.68 -3.04
C ASN A 318 4.24 19.49 -2.51
N THR A 319 4.57 20.14 -1.39
CA THR A 319 5.90 20.03 -0.76
C THR A 319 5.79 19.86 0.75
N LEU A 320 6.53 18.91 1.33
CA LEU A 320 6.70 18.75 2.77
C LEU A 320 8.11 19.22 3.14
N LEU A 321 8.20 20.27 3.97
CA LEU A 321 9.46 20.76 4.52
C LEU A 321 9.61 20.30 5.96
N PHE A 322 10.79 19.81 6.34
CA PHE A 322 11.21 19.75 7.75
C PHE A 322 12.29 20.78 8.03
N CYS A 323 12.18 21.45 9.17
CA CYS A 323 13.13 22.45 9.62
C CYS A 323 13.39 22.29 11.11
N GLU A 324 14.59 22.68 11.52
CA GLU A 324 14.96 23.01 12.89
C GLU A 324 15.35 24.49 12.90
N HIS A 325 14.96 25.22 13.94
CA HIS A 325 15.17 26.66 14.03
C HIS A 325 16.06 27.02 15.21
N GLU A 326 16.68 28.18 15.12
CA GLU A 326 17.16 28.95 16.26
C GLU A 326 16.00 29.27 17.24
N PRO A 327 16.29 29.57 18.52
CA PRO A 327 15.26 29.97 19.48
C PRO A 327 14.44 31.17 18.99
N VAL A 328 13.14 30.97 18.80
CA VAL A 328 12.20 31.97 18.28
C VAL A 328 10.82 31.81 18.90
N PHE A 329 10.16 32.92 19.18
CA PHE A 329 8.74 32.96 19.49
C PHE A 329 7.95 33.42 18.26
N THR A 330 6.82 32.76 18.00
CA THR A 330 5.90 33.18 16.95
C THR A 330 4.54 33.51 17.56
N LEU A 331 3.93 34.60 17.11
CA LEU A 331 2.58 35.01 17.48
C LEU A 331 1.67 34.82 16.28
N GLY A 332 0.67 33.95 16.41
CA GLY A 332 -0.30 33.64 15.36
C GLY A 332 -1.39 34.70 15.22
N LYS A 333 -2.31 34.47 14.28
CA LYS A 333 -3.40 35.39 13.92
C LYS A 333 -4.33 35.77 15.09
N HIS A 334 -4.50 34.86 16.06
CA HIS A 334 -5.33 35.08 17.26
C HIS A 334 -4.47 35.31 18.52
N GLY A 335 -3.18 35.56 18.33
CA GLY A 335 -2.25 35.70 19.43
C GLY A 335 -2.48 36.97 20.24
N LYS A 336 -2.32 36.85 21.55
CA LYS A 336 -2.35 37.99 22.47
C LYS A 336 -0.95 38.27 22.98
N GLU A 337 -0.50 39.52 22.86
CA GLU A 337 0.80 39.94 23.39
C GLU A 337 0.94 39.67 24.89
N SER A 338 -0.18 39.71 25.65
CA SER A 338 -0.19 39.38 27.07
C SER A 338 0.18 37.92 27.39
N ASN A 339 0.28 37.05 26.39
CA ASN A 339 0.75 35.68 26.57
C ASN A 339 2.27 35.54 26.44
N LEU A 340 2.97 36.61 26.06
CA LEU A 340 4.42 36.70 26.20
C LEU A 340 4.73 37.24 27.60
N LEU A 341 5.42 36.45 28.41
CA LEU A 341 5.69 36.76 29.82
C LEU A 341 6.98 37.56 30.02
N LEU A 342 7.77 37.76 28.95
CA LEU A 342 8.98 38.55 28.95
C LEU A 342 8.82 39.79 28.05
N PRO A 343 9.32 40.96 28.46
CA PRO A 343 9.46 42.10 27.55
C PRO A 343 10.32 41.75 26.34
N GLU A 344 10.03 42.34 25.19
CA GLU A 344 10.74 42.07 23.93
C GLU A 344 12.24 42.39 24.04
N GLU A 345 12.62 43.41 24.82
CA GLU A 345 14.01 43.76 25.08
C GLU A 345 14.76 42.63 25.80
N ALA A 346 14.08 41.90 26.69
CA ALA A 346 14.64 40.76 27.41
C ALA A 346 14.80 39.53 26.50
N LEU A 347 13.93 39.37 25.49
CA LEU A 347 14.10 38.35 24.45
C LEU A 347 15.32 38.64 23.58
N HIS A 348 15.45 39.89 23.11
CA HIS A 348 16.56 40.31 22.27
C HIS A 348 17.91 40.15 22.98
N ALA A 349 17.99 40.50 24.27
CA ALA A 349 19.17 40.27 25.09
C ALA A 349 19.56 38.78 25.24
N LYS A 350 18.60 37.86 25.05
CA LYS A 350 18.80 36.41 25.06
C LYS A 350 19.01 35.81 23.67
N GLY A 351 19.05 36.65 22.62
CA GLY A 351 19.20 36.21 21.23
C GLY A 351 17.97 35.49 20.67
N ILE A 352 16.77 35.79 21.18
CA ILE A 352 15.51 35.17 20.78
C ILE A 352 14.70 36.17 19.97
N SER A 353 14.28 35.79 18.77
CA SER A 353 13.43 36.63 17.92
C SER A 353 11.94 36.43 18.22
N LEU A 354 11.13 37.45 17.95
CA LEU A 354 9.66 37.40 17.98
C LEU A 354 9.12 37.70 16.57
N HIS A 355 8.27 36.82 16.04
CA HIS A 355 7.67 37.00 14.72
C HIS A 355 6.13 36.96 14.79
N HIS A 356 5.48 37.98 14.22
CA HIS A 356 4.04 38.00 14.02
C HIS A 356 3.71 37.37 12.67
N ILE A 357 2.92 36.31 12.67
CA ILE A 357 2.66 35.48 11.47
C ILE A 357 1.19 35.09 11.35
N ASP A 358 0.78 34.69 10.15
CA ASP A 358 -0.63 34.43 9.79
C ASP A 358 -1.10 32.99 10.08
N ARG A 359 -0.38 32.24 10.93
CA ARG A 359 -0.77 30.90 11.35
C ARG A 359 -1.96 30.91 12.31
N GLY A 360 -2.71 29.81 12.32
CA GLY A 360 -3.68 29.53 13.37
C GLY A 360 -3.01 29.38 14.75
N GLY A 361 -3.78 29.70 15.80
CA GLY A 361 -3.32 29.63 17.19
C GLY A 361 -2.77 30.95 17.74
N ASP A 362 -2.25 30.88 18.95
CA ASP A 362 -1.80 32.00 19.78
C ASP A 362 -0.27 32.13 19.67
N ILE A 363 0.46 32.25 20.78
CA ILE A 363 1.92 32.20 20.85
C ILE A 363 2.49 30.76 20.94
N THR A 364 3.65 30.50 20.34
CA THR A 364 4.43 29.26 20.55
C THR A 364 5.94 29.52 20.40
N TYR A 365 6.73 28.58 20.89
CA TYR A 365 8.19 28.53 20.74
C TYR A 365 8.62 27.54 19.64
N HIS A 366 9.66 27.90 18.90
CA HIS A 366 10.47 26.99 18.10
C HIS A 366 11.94 27.15 18.45
N GLY A 367 12.72 26.06 18.32
CA GLY A 367 14.14 26.09 18.62
C GLY A 367 14.80 24.72 18.46
N PRO A 368 16.09 24.62 18.85
CA PRO A 368 16.85 23.39 18.71
C PRO A 368 16.20 22.20 19.43
N GLY A 369 16.32 21.01 18.85
CA GLY A 369 15.68 19.79 19.34
C GLY A 369 14.19 19.68 19.05
N GLN A 370 13.61 20.60 18.27
CA GLN A 370 12.22 20.56 17.80
C GLN A 370 12.17 20.32 16.28
N ILE A 371 11.31 19.41 15.83
CA ILE A 371 10.98 19.27 14.40
C ILE A 371 9.83 20.22 14.11
N THR A 372 10.07 21.20 13.25
CA THR A 372 8.97 21.94 12.61
C THR A 372 8.73 21.36 11.21
N GLY A 373 7.48 21.02 10.92
CA GLY A 373 7.09 20.51 9.62
C GLY A 373 6.07 21.41 8.96
N TYR A 374 6.32 21.75 7.70
CA TYR A 374 5.50 22.65 6.90
C TYR A 374 5.03 21.94 5.62
N PRO A 375 3.88 21.25 5.67
CA PRO A 375 3.27 20.67 4.48
C PRO A 375 2.54 21.78 3.72
N ILE A 376 3.12 22.19 2.59
CA ILE A 376 2.55 23.14 1.64
C ILE A 376 1.78 22.32 0.60
N PHE A 377 0.58 21.90 0.99
CA PHE A 377 -0.25 20.96 0.24
C PHE A 377 -1.51 21.63 -0.28
N ASP A 378 -1.89 21.30 -1.52
CA ASP A 378 -3.24 21.49 -2.05
C ASP A 378 -4.15 20.36 -1.57
N LEU A 379 -4.97 20.64 -0.57
CA LEU A 379 -5.83 19.66 0.08
C LEU A 379 -6.86 19.05 -0.86
N GLU A 380 -7.21 19.74 -1.97
CA GLU A 380 -8.08 19.16 -2.97
C GLU A 380 -7.44 17.92 -3.59
N GLN A 381 -6.14 17.88 -3.86
CA GLN A 381 -5.45 16.69 -4.40
C GLN A 381 -5.48 15.49 -3.46
N PHE A 382 -5.74 15.70 -2.17
CA PHE A 382 -5.87 14.63 -1.18
C PHE A 382 -7.34 14.30 -0.85
N GLY A 383 -8.29 15.08 -1.39
CA GLY A 383 -9.72 14.87 -1.16
C GLY A 383 -10.16 15.28 0.25
N MET A 384 -9.48 16.26 0.85
CA MET A 384 -9.65 16.61 2.26
C MET A 384 -10.00 18.08 2.45
N GLY A 385 -10.82 18.37 3.47
CA GLY A 385 -10.98 19.73 4.00
C GLY A 385 -9.98 20.01 5.13
N ILE A 386 -9.88 21.27 5.55
CA ILE A 386 -8.91 21.71 6.57
C ILE A 386 -9.02 20.97 7.91
N LYS A 387 -10.25 20.63 8.34
CA LYS A 387 -10.49 19.88 9.59
C LYS A 387 -9.91 18.47 9.51
N GLN A 388 -10.16 17.79 8.39
CA GLN A 388 -9.64 16.44 8.15
C GLN A 388 -8.12 16.45 8.00
N TYR A 389 -7.56 17.48 7.35
CA TYR A 389 -6.12 17.68 7.27
C TYR A 389 -5.46 17.79 8.64
N ILE A 390 -5.98 18.66 9.53
CA ILE A 390 -5.48 18.80 10.90
C ILE A 390 -5.59 17.47 11.66
N TYR A 391 -6.73 16.79 11.54
CA TYR A 391 -6.92 15.48 12.16
C TYR A 391 -5.87 14.46 11.67
N THR A 392 -5.53 14.48 10.39
CA THR A 392 -4.49 13.63 9.81
C THR A 392 -3.09 13.99 10.27
N LEU A 393 -2.75 15.28 10.38
CA LEU A 393 -1.49 15.71 10.99
C LEU A 393 -1.35 15.19 12.43
N GLU A 394 -2.40 15.33 13.24
CA GLU A 394 -2.43 14.77 14.60
C GLU A 394 -2.26 13.25 14.58
N GLN A 395 -2.85 12.56 13.60
CA GLN A 395 -2.72 11.11 13.47
C GLN A 395 -1.29 10.68 13.14
N CYS A 396 -0.62 11.38 12.21
CA CYS A 396 0.78 11.14 11.89
C CYS A 396 1.64 11.21 13.16
N ILE A 397 1.46 12.27 13.95
CA ILE A 397 2.23 12.45 15.19
C ILE A 397 1.86 11.40 16.24
N ILE A 398 0.57 11.06 16.42
CA ILE A 398 0.14 9.99 17.35
C ILE A 398 0.78 8.65 16.98
N ASP A 399 0.89 8.33 15.68
CA ASP A 399 1.51 7.10 15.22
C ASP A 399 3.02 7.08 15.49
N VAL A 400 3.71 8.22 15.31
CA VAL A 400 5.13 8.39 15.67
C VAL A 400 5.33 8.16 17.18
N LEU A 401 4.49 8.77 18.01
CA LEU A 401 4.56 8.59 19.46
C LEU A 401 4.36 7.13 19.87
N ARG A 402 3.42 6.42 19.22
CA ARG A 402 3.16 5.00 19.49
C ARG A 402 4.39 4.12 19.21
N VAL A 403 5.10 4.36 18.11
CA VAL A 403 6.33 3.63 17.77
C VAL A 403 7.42 3.85 18.82
N ASN A 404 7.43 5.01 19.47
CA ASN A 404 8.34 5.34 20.57
C ASN A 404 7.84 4.91 21.96
N GLY A 405 6.72 4.19 22.05
CA GLY A 405 6.13 3.73 23.31
C GLY A 405 5.39 4.82 24.09
N ILE A 406 5.09 5.96 23.47
CA ILE A 406 4.40 7.10 24.08
C ILE A 406 2.91 7.09 23.66
N HIS A 407 2.01 7.25 24.63
CA HIS A 407 0.58 7.29 24.37
C HIS A 407 0.06 8.72 24.12
N GLY A 408 0.16 9.16 22.86
CA GLY A 408 -0.39 10.44 22.41
C GLY A 408 -1.90 10.41 22.15
N LYS A 409 -2.59 11.51 22.46
CA LYS A 409 -4.03 11.70 22.21
C LYS A 409 -4.33 13.12 21.71
N ARG A 410 -5.50 13.27 21.10
CA ARG A 410 -6.11 14.58 20.82
C ARG A 410 -6.78 15.13 22.07
N LEU A 411 -6.95 16.44 22.12
CA LEU A 411 -7.73 17.13 23.14
C LEU A 411 -8.82 17.97 22.46
N GLU A 412 -10.07 17.76 22.85
CA GLU A 412 -11.19 18.52 22.31
C GLU A 412 -11.01 20.02 22.58
N GLY A 413 -11.26 20.84 21.54
CA GLY A 413 -11.10 22.30 21.61
C GLY A 413 -9.65 22.80 21.61
N ALA A 414 -8.64 21.93 21.56
CA ALA A 414 -7.23 22.35 21.59
C ALA A 414 -6.37 21.55 20.61
N THR A 415 -6.12 22.15 19.44
CA THR A 415 -5.33 21.56 18.35
C THR A 415 -3.92 21.16 18.79
N GLY A 416 -3.48 20.00 18.30
CA GLY A 416 -2.17 19.42 18.57
C GLY A 416 -2.27 18.08 19.29
N VAL A 417 -1.11 17.51 19.61
CA VAL A 417 -1.03 16.20 20.27
C VAL A 417 -0.58 16.37 21.72
N TRP A 418 -1.26 15.64 22.60
CA TRP A 418 -1.19 15.78 24.04
C TRP A 418 -0.97 14.43 24.72
N ILE A 419 -0.34 14.46 25.88
CA ILE A 419 -0.24 13.33 26.80
C ILE A 419 -1.21 13.58 27.96
N GLU A 420 -1.97 12.53 28.33
CA GLU A 420 -2.96 12.55 29.42
C GLU A 420 -3.93 13.78 29.38
N PRO A 421 -4.55 14.10 28.23
CA PRO A 421 -5.25 15.38 27.99
C PRO A 421 -6.43 15.67 28.93
N ASN A 422 -7.05 14.63 29.50
CA ASN A 422 -8.22 14.73 30.37
C ASN A 422 -7.85 14.61 31.87
N THR A 423 -6.61 14.94 32.23
CA THR A 423 -6.10 14.88 33.60
C THR A 423 -5.38 16.17 33.98
N PRO A 424 -5.14 16.43 35.27
CA PRO A 424 -4.28 17.54 35.71
C PRO A 424 -2.82 17.46 35.21
N ARG A 425 -2.39 16.32 34.67
CA ARG A 425 -1.04 16.10 34.10
C ARG A 425 -0.98 16.33 32.59
N ALA A 426 -2.02 16.93 32.02
CA ALA A 426 -2.11 17.22 30.60
C ALA A 426 -0.94 18.08 30.14
N ARG A 427 -0.23 17.59 29.11
CA ARG A 427 0.93 18.28 28.54
C ARG A 427 1.01 18.11 27.04
N LYS A 428 1.32 19.19 26.33
CA LYS A 428 1.41 19.20 24.86
C LYS A 428 2.79 18.74 24.43
N ILE A 429 2.84 17.83 23.45
CA ILE A 429 4.09 17.35 22.85
C ILE A 429 4.28 17.87 21.41
N CYS A 430 3.18 18.16 20.72
CA CYS A 430 3.22 18.72 19.37
C CYS A 430 2.18 19.84 19.24
N ALA A 431 2.63 21.03 18.86
CA ALA A 431 1.74 22.11 18.44
C ALA A 431 1.41 21.98 16.95
N ILE A 432 0.18 22.35 16.57
CA ILE A 432 -0.25 22.39 15.17
C ILE A 432 -0.96 23.72 14.95
N GLY A 433 -0.48 24.49 13.98
CA GLY A 433 -1.04 25.77 13.57
C GLY A 433 -0.91 25.88 12.06
N VAL A 434 -2.05 25.94 11.38
CA VAL A 434 -2.13 25.91 9.92
C VAL A 434 -2.91 27.13 9.44
N HIS A 435 -2.45 27.72 8.34
CA HIS A 435 -3.21 28.65 7.52
C HIS A 435 -3.63 27.94 6.23
N SER A 436 -4.79 28.27 5.68
CA SER A 436 -5.25 27.73 4.40
C SER A 436 -5.98 28.78 3.60
N SER A 437 -5.64 28.89 2.31
CA SER A 437 -6.34 29.72 1.33
C SER A 437 -6.44 28.96 0.01
N ARG A 438 -7.61 28.99 -0.63
CA ARG A 438 -7.89 28.22 -1.87
C ARG A 438 -7.46 26.73 -1.77
N TYR A 439 -7.66 26.14 -0.60
CA TYR A 439 -7.24 24.78 -0.23
C TYR A 439 -5.73 24.51 -0.23
N VAL A 440 -4.89 25.51 -0.50
CA VAL A 440 -3.43 25.40 -0.28
C VAL A 440 -3.14 25.71 1.17
N THR A 441 -2.25 24.95 1.79
CA THR A 441 -1.87 25.07 3.21
C THR A 441 -0.53 25.76 3.40
N LEU A 442 -0.40 26.46 4.52
CA LEU A 442 0.81 27.14 4.99
C LEU A 442 0.96 26.86 6.50
N HIS A 443 2.20 26.89 7.00
CA HIS A 443 2.56 26.42 8.34
C HIS A 443 2.28 24.92 8.52
N GLY A 444 2.23 24.43 9.76
CA GLY A 444 2.08 23.00 10.01
C GLY A 444 2.19 22.64 11.47
N PHE A 445 3.18 21.81 11.81
CA PHE A 445 3.35 21.25 13.14
C PHE A 445 4.73 21.56 13.73
N ALA A 446 4.82 21.51 15.05
CA ALA A 446 6.04 21.68 15.83
C ALA A 446 6.09 20.60 16.92
N LEU A 447 6.87 19.55 16.67
CA LEU A 447 7.02 18.38 17.52
C LEU A 447 8.28 18.50 18.38
N ASN A 448 8.13 18.47 19.70
CA ASN A 448 9.24 18.53 20.62
C ASN A 448 9.93 17.16 20.70
N VAL A 449 11.19 17.07 20.26
CA VAL A 449 11.95 15.80 20.27
C VAL A 449 12.79 15.71 21.53
N PHE A 450 13.81 16.56 21.63
CA PHE A 450 14.62 16.78 22.84
C PHE A 450 14.78 18.28 23.12
N THR A 451 13.80 19.06 22.67
CA THR A 451 13.71 20.52 22.82
C THR A 451 13.92 20.95 24.26
N ASP A 452 14.67 22.03 24.46
CA ASP A 452 14.72 22.69 25.77
C ASP A 452 13.34 23.30 26.09
N LEU A 453 12.64 22.67 27.02
CA LEU A 453 11.27 23.05 27.38
C LEU A 453 11.22 24.28 28.30
N SER A 454 12.36 24.75 28.83
CA SER A 454 12.41 25.93 29.71
C SER A 454 11.92 27.20 29.01
N TYR A 455 12.11 27.31 27.69
CA TYR A 455 11.61 28.42 26.87
C TYR A 455 10.08 28.55 26.90
N PHE A 456 9.33 27.45 27.08
CA PHE A 456 7.88 27.51 27.20
C PHE A 456 7.41 28.14 28.51
N SER A 457 8.28 28.26 29.53
CA SER A 457 7.94 28.97 30.77
C SER A 457 7.82 30.49 30.59
N TRP A 458 8.25 31.02 29.45
CA TRP A 458 8.19 32.45 29.13
C TRP A 458 6.96 32.81 28.28
N ILE A 459 6.08 31.85 28.03
CA ILE A 459 4.85 32.06 27.29
C ILE A 459 3.67 31.34 27.97
N ASN A 460 2.46 31.80 27.69
CA ASN A 460 1.22 31.09 28.00
C ASN A 460 0.68 30.41 26.72
N PRO A 461 1.15 29.20 26.38
CA PRO A 461 0.74 28.54 25.15
C PRO A 461 -0.76 28.21 25.21
N CYS A 462 -1.51 28.73 24.23
CA CYS A 462 -2.95 28.50 24.08
C CYS A 462 -3.84 28.94 25.28
N GLY A 463 -3.41 29.91 26.10
CA GLY A 463 -4.23 30.48 27.17
C GLY A 463 -4.56 29.54 28.34
N PHE A 464 -3.89 28.39 28.44
CA PHE A 464 -4.05 27.46 29.55
C PHE A 464 -2.89 27.62 30.54
N THR A 465 -3.17 28.07 31.76
CA THR A 465 -2.17 28.17 32.85
C THR A 465 -1.91 26.83 33.56
N ASN A 466 -2.78 25.83 33.34
CA ASN A 466 -2.78 24.56 34.09
C ASN A 466 -2.32 23.36 33.25
N LYS A 467 -1.71 23.57 32.08
CA LYS A 467 -1.27 22.48 31.18
C LYS A 467 0.20 22.67 30.81
N GLY A 468 0.96 21.58 30.86
CA GLY A 468 2.40 21.60 30.59
C GLY A 468 2.76 21.43 29.11
N VAL A 469 4.07 21.37 28.87
CA VAL A 469 4.67 20.90 27.61
C VAL A 469 5.62 19.75 27.90
N THR A 470 5.86 18.89 26.92
CA THR A 470 6.81 17.77 27.02
C THR A 470 7.53 17.53 25.70
N SER A 471 8.45 16.57 25.67
CA SER A 471 9.22 16.14 24.51
C SER A 471 9.31 14.61 24.44
N ILE A 472 9.62 14.07 23.26
CA ILE A 472 9.80 12.62 23.08
C ILE A 472 10.87 12.06 24.02
N ALA A 473 12.03 12.72 24.13
CA ALA A 473 13.13 12.28 24.99
C ALA A 473 12.74 12.24 26.46
N GLN A 474 11.97 13.23 26.94
CA GLN A 474 11.47 13.28 28.31
C GLN A 474 10.48 12.13 28.58
N GLU A 475 9.53 11.88 27.67
CA GLU A 475 8.53 10.82 27.85
C GLU A 475 9.12 9.40 27.70
N MET A 476 10.14 9.22 26.86
CA MET A 476 10.80 7.92 26.68
C MET A 476 11.75 7.58 27.84
N GLY A 477 12.28 8.58 28.56
CA GLY A 477 13.31 8.37 29.58
C GLY A 477 14.63 7.82 29.03
N LYS A 478 14.86 7.88 27.72
CA LYS A 478 16.09 7.45 27.03
C LYS A 478 16.42 8.37 25.85
N PRO A 479 17.70 8.46 25.44
CA PRO A 479 18.10 9.26 24.29
C PRO A 479 17.38 8.85 22.99
N THR A 480 17.10 9.83 22.14
CA THR A 480 16.66 9.67 20.75
C THR A 480 17.43 10.67 19.87
N THR A 481 17.31 10.54 18.55
CA THR A 481 18.01 11.41 17.58
C THR A 481 17.02 12.13 16.67
N MET A 482 17.42 13.29 16.16
CA MET A 482 16.58 14.08 15.27
C MET A 482 16.26 13.32 13.97
N GLU A 483 17.24 12.62 13.42
CA GLU A 483 17.16 11.85 12.18
C GLU A 483 16.14 10.70 12.30
N LEU A 484 16.22 9.92 13.38
CA LEU A 484 15.26 8.84 13.66
C LEU A 484 13.83 9.34 13.72
N VAL A 485 13.59 10.45 14.44
CA VAL A 485 12.23 10.97 14.59
C VAL A 485 11.76 11.61 13.29
N LYS A 486 12.62 12.31 12.53
CA LYS A 486 12.29 12.82 11.19
C LYS A 486 11.87 11.67 10.27
N GLN A 487 12.62 10.58 10.22
CA GLN A 487 12.26 9.39 9.42
C GLN A 487 10.88 8.85 9.81
N GLN A 488 10.61 8.67 11.11
CA GLN A 488 9.32 8.18 11.60
C GLN A 488 8.16 9.11 11.22
N VAL A 489 8.37 10.43 11.30
CA VAL A 489 7.36 11.42 10.90
C VAL A 489 7.15 11.36 9.39
N GLU A 490 8.21 11.31 8.59
CA GLU A 490 8.14 11.17 7.13
C GLU A 490 7.36 9.90 6.72
N GLU A 491 7.67 8.76 7.32
CA GLU A 491 6.95 7.48 7.10
C GLU A 491 5.46 7.57 7.46
N ALA A 492 5.13 8.26 8.56
CA ALA A 492 3.74 8.48 8.95
C ALA A 492 3.02 9.37 7.93
N PHE A 493 3.67 10.44 7.45
CA PHE A 493 3.15 11.28 6.38
C PHE A 493 2.94 10.50 5.08
N HIS A 494 3.93 9.68 4.66
CA HIS A 494 3.80 8.81 3.50
C HIS A 494 2.55 7.96 3.60
N ARG A 495 2.39 7.24 4.72
CA ARG A 495 1.25 6.34 4.92
C ARG A 495 -0.09 7.07 4.80
N HIS A 496 -0.28 8.16 5.54
CA HIS A 496 -1.58 8.81 5.65
C HIS A 496 -1.92 9.65 4.41
N PHE A 497 -0.97 10.40 3.86
CA PHE A 497 -1.22 11.28 2.72
C PHE A 497 -1.19 10.54 1.37
N PHE A 498 -0.37 9.50 1.22
CA PHE A 498 -0.44 8.62 0.04
C PHE A 498 -1.78 7.90 -0.03
N GLN A 499 -2.26 7.36 1.11
CA GLN A 499 -3.56 6.70 1.16
C GLN A 499 -4.71 7.65 0.81
N ALA A 500 -4.70 8.88 1.34
CA ALA A 500 -5.71 9.90 1.02
C ALA A 500 -5.69 10.26 -0.48
N TYR A 501 -4.50 10.45 -1.06
CA TYR A 501 -4.33 10.71 -2.48
C TYR A 501 -4.86 9.56 -3.34
N LYS A 502 -4.43 8.31 -3.06
CA LYS A 502 -4.88 7.11 -3.77
C LYS A 502 -6.40 6.96 -3.74
N GLN A 503 -7.03 7.11 -2.57
CA GLN A 503 -8.49 7.03 -2.43
C GLN A 503 -9.25 8.06 -3.27
N LYS A 504 -8.70 9.28 -3.46
CA LYS A 504 -9.31 10.30 -4.32
C LYS A 504 -9.16 9.95 -5.80
N HIS A 505 -7.95 9.57 -6.21
CA HIS A 505 -7.61 9.41 -7.63
C HIS A 505 -8.07 8.06 -8.23
N ASP A 506 -8.16 7.01 -7.42
CA ASP A 506 -8.77 5.73 -7.83
C ASP A 506 -10.29 5.86 -8.04
N LYS A 507 -10.96 6.75 -7.28
CA LYS A 507 -12.37 7.08 -7.47
C LYS A 507 -12.63 7.95 -8.71
N ALA A 508 -11.72 8.88 -9.03
CA ALA A 508 -11.85 9.76 -10.20
C ALA A 508 -11.74 9.00 -11.54
N SER A 509 -11.15 7.81 -11.54
CA SER A 509 -11.07 6.93 -12.71
C SER A 509 -12.41 6.25 -13.08
N ILE A 510 -13.46 6.49 -12.28
CA ILE A 510 -14.79 5.86 -12.40
C ILE A 510 -15.79 6.78 -13.12
N GLU A 511 -15.47 8.07 -13.29
CA GLU A 511 -16.31 9.04 -14.01
C GLU A 511 -15.68 9.44 -15.35
N ILE A 512 -15.68 8.54 -16.34
CA ILE A 512 -15.60 8.89 -17.78
C ILE A 512 -16.54 7.96 -18.55
#